data_AF-A0A015MHJ5-F1
#
_entry.id   AF-A0A015MHJ5-F1
#
_cell.length_a   1.000
_cell.length_b   1.000
_cell.length_c   1.000
_cell.angle_alpha   90.00
_cell.angle_beta   90.00
_cell.angle_gamma   90.00
#
_symmetry.space_group_name_H-M   'P 1'
#
loop_
_entity.id
_entity.type
_entity.pdbx_description
1 polymer ?
#
loop_
_entity_poly.entity_id
_entity_poly.type
_entity_poly.pdbx_seq_one_letter_code
_entity_poly.pdbx_strand_id
1 'polypeptide(L)'
;MAVLTCLIVCPPNSLINIFTDSQCTIDTFTSLSNYKLTPRRKQKINNIILWQAIQQIIAELNLQVRFTKVKAHSGVEYNDKADKLAKDGCDSNRIISISPKGVKAQKGYVMFNNDTIIDRNIRKTLKIPINFRNIERQISLKPLQTLKSFTLTHIINWEYSHPSLQRTSI
;
A
#
# COMPACT_ATOMS: atom_id res chain seq x y z
N MET A 1 -2.16 -10.88 -0.56
CA MET A 1 -2.48 -11.99 0.37
C MET A 1 -2.46 -13.35 -0.30
N ALA A 2 -3.13 -13.55 -1.45
CA ALA A 2 -3.20 -14.86 -2.12
C ALA A 2 -1.85 -15.58 -2.30
N VAL A 3 -0.80 -14.86 -2.74
CA VAL A 3 0.55 -15.42 -2.87
C VAL A 3 1.08 -15.95 -1.54
N LEU A 4 0.95 -15.16 -0.45
CA LEU A 4 1.44 -15.57 0.87
C LEU A 4 0.74 -16.84 1.36
N THR A 5 -0.60 -16.88 1.26
CA THR A 5 -1.39 -18.03 1.71
C THR A 5 -1.09 -19.28 0.89
N CYS A 6 -0.84 -19.13 -0.41
CA CYS A 6 -0.41 -20.23 -1.28
C CYS A 6 0.95 -20.78 -0.85
N LEU A 7 1.93 -19.93 -0.56
CA LEU A 7 3.28 -20.37 -0.21
C LEU A 7 3.38 -21.02 1.17
N ILE A 8 2.56 -20.59 2.15
CA ILE A 8 2.58 -21.14 3.51
C ILE A 8 2.19 -22.63 3.53
N VAL A 9 1.35 -23.08 2.59
CA VAL A 9 0.92 -24.48 2.51
C VAL A 9 1.82 -25.34 1.63
N CYS A 10 2.84 -24.75 0.99
CA CYS A 10 3.77 -25.49 0.15
C CYS A 10 4.79 -26.28 0.99
N PRO A 11 5.18 -27.49 0.55
CA PRO A 11 6.24 -28.24 1.20
C PRO A 11 7.61 -27.57 0.97
N PRO A 12 8.56 -27.69 1.93
CA PRO A 12 9.89 -27.12 1.79
C PRO A 12 10.66 -27.72 0.60
N ASN A 13 11.64 -26.98 0.08
CA ASN A 13 12.50 -27.35 -1.05
C ASN A 13 11.77 -27.60 -2.38
N SER A 14 10.61 -26.97 -2.57
CA SER A 14 9.75 -27.20 -3.74
C SER A 14 9.90 -26.12 -4.81
N LEU A 15 9.71 -26.52 -6.07
CA LEU A 15 9.52 -25.63 -7.21
C LEU A 15 8.03 -25.31 -7.36
N ILE A 16 7.67 -24.05 -7.16
CA ILE A 16 6.29 -23.55 -7.17
C ILE A 16 6.09 -22.66 -8.40
N ASN A 17 5.16 -23.05 -9.27
CA ASN A 17 4.69 -22.23 -10.39
C ASN A 17 3.34 -21.63 -10.04
N ILE A 18 3.30 -20.32 -9.79
CA ILE A 18 2.07 -19.58 -9.48
C ILE A 18 1.51 -18.98 -10.76
N PHE A 19 0.31 -19.43 -11.14
CA PHE A 19 -0.46 -18.85 -12.23
C PHE A 19 -1.34 -17.74 -11.67
N THR A 20 -1.19 -16.52 -12.18
CA THR A 20 -1.97 -15.37 -11.72
C THR A 20 -2.30 -14.42 -12.86
N ASP A 21 -3.48 -13.82 -12.81
CA ASP A 21 -3.90 -12.76 -13.70
C ASP A 21 -3.39 -11.36 -13.25
N SER A 22 -2.80 -11.25 -12.06
CA SER A 22 -2.33 -9.99 -11.51
C SER A 22 -0.94 -9.63 -12.02
N GLN A 23 -0.87 -8.81 -13.07
CA GLN A 23 0.42 -8.31 -13.58
C GLN A 23 1.20 -7.53 -12.51
N CYS A 24 0.51 -6.74 -11.68
CA CYS A 24 1.18 -5.97 -10.63
C CYS A 24 1.87 -6.87 -9.58
N THR A 25 1.32 -8.07 -9.32
CA THR A 25 1.93 -9.06 -8.43
C THR A 25 3.25 -9.56 -9.01
N ILE A 26 3.24 -9.92 -10.30
CA ILE A 26 4.44 -10.37 -11.03
C ILE A 26 5.50 -9.28 -11.06
N ASP A 27 5.11 -8.05 -11.44
CA ASP A 27 6.01 -6.91 -11.54
C ASP A 27 6.64 -6.57 -10.19
N THR A 28 5.83 -6.55 -9.12
CA THR A 28 6.32 -6.22 -7.78
C THR A 28 7.26 -7.31 -7.27
N PHE A 29 6.92 -8.59 -7.43
CA PHE A 29 7.79 -9.71 -7.06
C PHE A 29 9.14 -9.65 -7.80
N THR A 30 9.09 -9.42 -9.11
CA THR A 30 10.29 -9.29 -9.96
C THR A 30 11.12 -8.06 -9.58
N SER A 31 10.47 -6.96 -9.20
CA SER A 31 11.19 -5.77 -8.73
C SER A 31 11.92 -6.03 -7.42
N LEU A 32 11.33 -6.80 -6.51
CA LEU A 32 11.87 -7.05 -5.16
C LEU A 32 13.13 -7.93 -5.16
N SER A 33 13.33 -8.74 -6.19
CA SER A 33 14.56 -9.52 -6.39
C SER A 33 15.72 -8.69 -6.98
N ASN A 34 15.47 -7.43 -7.38
CA ASN A 34 16.49 -6.57 -7.95
C ASN A 34 17.48 -6.05 -6.88
N TYR A 35 18.77 -6.32 -7.07
CA TYR A 35 19.84 -5.90 -6.15
C TYR A 35 19.98 -4.38 -5.99
N LYS A 36 19.45 -3.57 -6.92
CA LYS A 36 19.53 -2.10 -6.88
C LYS A 36 18.47 -1.44 -5.98
N LEU A 37 17.66 -2.21 -5.26
CA LEU A 37 16.53 -1.69 -4.51
C LEU A 37 16.94 -1.22 -3.10
N THR A 38 17.21 0.08 -3.00
CA THR A 38 17.59 0.74 -1.73
C THR A 38 16.44 0.71 -0.71
N PRO A 39 16.72 0.78 0.61
CA PRO A 39 15.68 0.83 1.65
C PRO A 39 14.62 1.91 1.40
N ARG A 40 15.05 3.09 0.92
CA ARG A 40 14.15 4.19 0.55
C ARG A 40 13.22 3.84 -0.61
N ARG A 41 13.68 3.06 -1.60
CA ARG A 41 12.82 2.59 -2.70
C ARG A 41 11.86 1.51 -2.21
N LYS A 42 12.31 0.61 -1.31
CA LYS A 42 11.45 -0.41 -0.67
C LYS A 42 10.26 0.22 0.06
N GLN A 43 10.48 1.31 0.80
CA GLN A 43 9.41 2.05 1.49
C GLN A 43 8.40 2.73 0.55
N LYS A 44 8.66 2.81 -0.76
CA LYS A 44 7.69 3.31 -1.73
C LYS A 44 6.76 2.21 -2.25
N ILE A 45 7.12 0.95 -2.06
CA ILE A 45 6.33 -0.21 -2.49
C ILE A 45 5.15 -0.32 -1.53
N ASN A 46 3.95 -0.46 -2.08
CA ASN A 46 2.76 -0.70 -1.28
C ASN A 46 2.77 -2.14 -0.75
N ASN A 47 2.24 -2.32 0.46
CA ASN A 47 2.17 -3.63 1.12
C ASN A 47 3.57 -4.26 1.33
N ILE A 48 4.58 -3.46 1.69
CA ILE A 48 5.97 -3.94 1.79
C ILE A 48 6.13 -4.96 2.92
N ILE A 49 5.32 -4.88 3.98
CA ILE A 49 5.36 -5.84 5.09
C ILE A 49 4.90 -7.23 4.58
N LEU A 50 3.83 -7.27 3.79
CA LEU A 50 3.36 -8.49 3.11
C LEU A 50 4.45 -9.08 2.21
N TRP A 51 5.10 -8.25 1.40
CA TRP A 51 6.16 -8.71 0.51
C TRP A 51 7.38 -9.25 1.24
N GLN A 52 7.77 -8.62 2.35
CA GLN A 52 8.84 -9.14 3.20
C GLN A 52 8.46 -10.46 3.87
N ALA A 53 7.20 -10.62 4.30
CA ALA A 53 6.71 -11.89 4.81
C ALA A 53 6.79 -12.99 3.73
N ILE A 54 6.41 -12.69 2.49
CA ILE A 54 6.57 -13.61 1.35
C ILE A 54 8.04 -14.01 1.16
N GLN A 55 8.96 -13.03 1.16
CA GLN A 55 10.40 -13.31 1.02
C GLN A 55 10.93 -14.17 2.18
N GLN A 56 10.45 -13.94 3.39
CA GLN A 56 10.82 -14.73 4.57
C GLN A 56 10.34 -16.18 4.44
N ILE A 57 9.08 -16.41 4.06
CA ILE A 57 8.54 -17.77 3.84
C ILE A 57 9.30 -18.50 2.74
N ILE A 58 9.59 -17.83 1.61
CA ILE A 58 10.37 -18.41 0.52
C ILE A 58 11.76 -18.84 1.01
N ALA A 59 12.43 -18.01 1.81
CA ALA A 59 13.74 -18.33 2.35
C ALA A 59 13.70 -19.45 3.39
N GLU A 60 12.73 -19.41 4.32
CA GLU A 60 12.58 -20.40 5.40
C GLU A 60 12.21 -21.78 4.86
N LEU A 61 11.39 -21.85 3.82
CA LEU A 61 10.99 -23.10 3.17
C LEU A 61 11.90 -23.48 1.98
N ASN A 62 12.93 -22.69 1.66
CA ASN A 62 13.79 -22.87 0.49
C ASN A 62 13.00 -23.12 -0.82
N LEU A 63 12.02 -22.27 -1.10
CA LEU A 63 11.14 -22.41 -2.27
C LEU A 63 11.77 -21.77 -3.51
N GLN A 64 11.62 -22.43 -4.65
CA GLN A 64 11.87 -21.80 -5.96
C GLN A 64 10.54 -21.36 -6.54
N VAL A 65 10.27 -20.06 -6.56
CA VAL A 65 8.97 -19.52 -7.01
C VAL A 65 9.09 -18.90 -8.39
N ARG A 66 8.21 -19.32 -9.31
CA ARG A 66 8.04 -18.72 -10.64
C ARG A 66 6.60 -18.26 -10.80
N PHE A 67 6.43 -17.15 -11.52
CA PHE A 67 5.12 -16.61 -11.85
C PHE A 67 4.85 -16.76 -13.34
N THR A 68 3.63 -17.20 -13.67
CA THR A 68 3.12 -17.26 -15.05
C THR A 68 1.87 -16.40 -15.15
N LYS A 69 1.89 -15.43 -16.05
CA LYS A 69 0.72 -14.58 -16.32
C LYS A 69 -0.34 -15.41 -17.05
N VAL A 70 -1.55 -15.42 -16.51
CA VAL A 70 -2.74 -15.94 -17.22
C VAL A 70 -3.66 -14.79 -17.62
N LYS A 71 -4.47 -15.00 -18.66
CA LYS A 71 -5.46 -14.01 -19.09
C LYS A 71 -6.67 -14.10 -18.15
N ALA A 72 -7.12 -12.96 -17.64
CA ALA A 72 -8.34 -12.92 -16.84
C ALA A 72 -9.54 -13.31 -17.72
N HIS A 73 -10.49 -14.05 -17.16
CA HIS A 73 -11.73 -14.45 -17.82
C HIS A 73 -11.55 -15.19 -19.15
N SER A 74 -10.46 -15.98 -19.29
CA SER A 74 -10.20 -16.77 -20.49
C SER A 74 -10.63 -18.24 -20.37
N GLY A 75 -11.48 -18.58 -19.39
CA GLY A 75 -11.94 -19.95 -19.17
C GLY A 75 -10.88 -20.88 -18.56
N VAL A 76 -9.89 -20.33 -17.84
CA VAL A 76 -8.89 -21.14 -17.13
C VAL A 76 -9.51 -21.58 -15.82
N GLU A 77 -9.95 -22.84 -15.77
CA GLU A 77 -10.76 -23.41 -14.69
C GLU A 77 -10.25 -23.07 -13.27
N TYR A 78 -8.97 -23.28 -13.00
CA TYR A 78 -8.40 -23.02 -11.67
C TYR A 78 -8.26 -21.53 -11.35
N ASN A 79 -8.04 -20.68 -12.35
CA ASN A 79 -8.03 -19.23 -12.15
C ASN A 79 -9.44 -18.73 -11.86
N ASP A 80 -10.44 -19.18 -12.63
CA ASP A 80 -11.84 -18.80 -12.43
C ASP A 80 -12.37 -19.26 -11.06
N LYS A 81 -11.94 -20.45 -10.59
CA LYS A 81 -12.20 -20.90 -9.21
C LYS A 81 -11.54 -19.99 -8.17
N ALA A 82 -10.28 -19.61 -8.37
CA ALA A 82 -9.58 -18.70 -7.46
C ALA A 82 -10.24 -17.31 -7.41
N ASP A 83 -10.66 -16.77 -8.55
CA ASP A 83 -11.38 -15.49 -8.63
C ASP A 83 -12.73 -15.55 -7.91
N LYS A 84 -13.46 -16.65 -8.08
CA LYS A 84 -14.72 -16.87 -7.35
C LYS A 84 -14.48 -16.91 -5.83
N LEU A 85 -13.50 -17.68 -5.37
CA LEU A 85 -13.15 -17.75 -3.95
C LEU A 85 -12.69 -16.40 -3.40
N ALA A 86 -11.96 -15.61 -4.19
CA ALA A 86 -11.55 -14.26 -3.80
C ALA A 86 -12.75 -13.31 -3.68
N LYS A 87 -13.75 -13.41 -4.58
CA LYS A 87 -15.01 -12.64 -4.48
C LYS A 87 -15.82 -13.05 -3.26
N ASP A 88 -16.02 -14.35 -3.05
CA ASP A 88 -16.77 -14.87 -1.90
C ASP A 88 -16.08 -14.47 -0.57
N GLY A 89 -14.74 -14.39 -0.56
CA GLY A 89 -13.96 -13.94 0.58
C GLY A 89 -14.06 -12.43 0.87
N CYS A 90 -14.51 -11.61 -0.09
CA CYS A 90 -14.65 -10.16 0.08
C CYS A 90 -15.75 -9.81 1.10
N ASP A 91 -16.79 -10.65 1.18
CA ASP A 91 -17.92 -10.47 2.09
C ASP A 91 -17.70 -11.14 3.46
N SER A 92 -16.54 -11.78 3.66
CA SER A 92 -16.21 -12.49 4.89
C SER A 92 -15.74 -11.54 6.00
N ASN A 93 -16.25 -11.73 7.22
CA ASN A 93 -15.77 -11.02 8.41
C ASN A 93 -14.39 -11.50 8.90
N ARG A 94 -13.81 -12.55 8.30
CA ARG A 94 -12.51 -13.08 8.69
C ARG A 94 -11.38 -12.37 7.96
N ILE A 95 -10.63 -11.56 8.70
CA ILE A 95 -9.47 -10.83 8.18
C ILE A 95 -8.19 -11.59 8.51
N ILE A 96 -7.34 -11.81 7.51
CA ILE A 96 -5.97 -12.27 7.70
C ILE A 96 -5.08 -11.03 7.78
N SER A 97 -4.41 -10.84 8.92
CA SER A 97 -3.47 -9.74 9.14
C SER A 97 -2.05 -10.28 9.33
N ILE A 98 -1.06 -9.49 8.91
CA ILE A 98 0.35 -9.81 9.07
C ILE A 98 0.90 -8.92 10.17
N SER A 99 1.37 -9.53 11.25
CA SER A 99 2.05 -8.80 12.31
C SER A 99 3.42 -8.34 11.82
N PRO A 100 3.72 -7.02 11.80
CA PRO A 100 5.04 -6.52 11.41
C PRO A 100 6.16 -7.04 12.31
N LYS A 101 5.83 -7.36 13.58
CA LYS A 101 6.78 -7.92 14.55
C LYS A 101 7.23 -9.34 14.17
N GLY A 102 6.41 -10.08 13.44
CA GLY A 102 6.74 -11.43 12.96
C GLY A 102 7.64 -11.44 11.72
N VAL A 103 7.83 -10.29 11.07
CA VAL A 103 8.61 -10.17 9.83
C VAL A 103 10.02 -9.68 10.17
N LYS A 104 11.01 -10.57 10.11
CA LYS A 104 12.40 -10.30 10.55
C LYS A 104 13.05 -9.13 9.80
N ALA A 105 12.70 -8.96 8.53
CA ALA A 105 13.23 -7.89 7.69
C ALA A 105 12.65 -6.49 8.02
N GLN A 106 11.54 -6.42 8.77
CA GLN A 106 10.82 -5.20 9.03
C GLN A 106 11.43 -4.44 10.21
N LYS A 107 12.18 -3.37 9.91
CA LYS A 107 12.89 -2.57 10.93
C LYS A 107 12.02 -1.54 11.66
N GLY A 108 10.86 -1.20 11.13
CA GLY A 108 9.96 -0.22 11.73
C GLY A 108 8.74 0.06 10.86
N TYR A 109 7.63 0.45 11.46
CA TYR A 109 6.36 0.72 10.79
C TYR A 109 5.64 1.88 11.48
N VAL A 110 4.72 2.53 10.76
CA VAL A 110 3.91 3.62 11.29
C VAL A 110 2.49 3.11 11.50
N MET A 111 1.89 3.46 12.62
CA MET A 111 0.49 3.20 12.91
C MET A 111 -0.30 4.50 12.95
N PHE A 112 -1.53 4.46 12.46
CA PHE A 112 -2.54 5.48 12.63
C PHE A 112 -3.43 5.10 13.81
N ASN A 113 -3.62 6.02 14.76
CA ASN A 113 -4.42 5.82 15.97
C ASN A 113 -4.08 4.54 16.77
N ASN A 114 -2.83 4.08 16.74
CA ASN A 114 -2.39 2.83 17.37
C ASN A 114 -3.07 1.53 16.89
N ASP A 115 -3.99 1.61 15.93
CA ASP A 115 -4.80 0.48 15.47
C ASP A 115 -4.49 0.07 14.03
N THR A 116 -4.23 1.04 13.14
CA THR A 116 -4.08 0.78 11.70
C THR A 116 -2.64 0.94 11.25
N ILE A 117 -2.02 -0.14 10.76
CA ILE A 117 -0.67 -0.05 10.17
C ILE A 117 -0.76 0.63 8.80
N ILE A 118 0.10 1.63 8.57
CA ILE A 118 0.24 2.30 7.28
C ILE A 118 1.26 1.54 6.42
N ASP A 119 0.79 0.55 5.66
CA ASP A 119 1.64 -0.26 4.76
C ASP A 119 1.60 0.23 3.30
N ARG A 120 1.96 1.50 3.12
CA ARG A 120 2.05 2.18 1.82
C ARG A 120 3.14 3.23 1.87
N ASN A 121 3.35 3.95 0.77
CA ASN A 121 4.36 5.00 0.71
C ASN A 121 4.17 6.07 1.81
N ILE A 122 4.89 5.90 2.92
CA ILE A 122 4.75 6.69 4.15
C ILE A 122 4.94 8.18 3.86
N ARG A 123 5.94 8.53 3.04
CA ARG A 123 6.23 9.93 2.70
C ARG A 123 5.08 10.58 1.94
N LYS A 124 4.46 9.87 0.98
CA LYS A 124 3.29 10.39 0.27
C LYS A 124 2.09 10.49 1.21
N THR A 125 1.85 9.48 2.04
CA THR A 125 0.75 9.44 3.00
C THR A 125 0.82 10.58 4.03
N LEU A 126 2.01 10.84 4.58
CA LEU A 126 2.20 11.88 5.59
C LEU A 126 2.34 13.29 5.03
N LYS A 127 2.47 13.46 3.70
CA LYS A 127 2.70 14.77 3.07
C LYS A 127 1.61 15.78 3.44
N ILE A 128 0.34 15.39 3.29
CA ILE A 128 -0.80 16.29 3.56
C ILE A 128 -0.89 16.63 5.05
N PRO A 129 -0.91 15.65 5.99
CA PRO A 129 -0.92 15.97 7.43
C PRO A 129 0.25 16.85 7.89
N ILE A 130 1.46 16.58 7.39
CA ILE A 130 2.65 17.39 7.75
C ILE A 130 2.49 18.81 7.22
N ASN A 131 2.03 18.97 5.97
CA ASN A 131 1.81 20.29 5.39
C ASN A 131 0.74 21.07 6.17
N PHE A 132 -0.37 20.43 6.52
CA PHE A 132 -1.41 21.05 7.34
C PHE A 132 -0.86 21.52 8.68
N ARG A 133 -0.13 20.65 9.40
CA ARG A 133 0.50 21.00 10.68
C ARG A 133 1.50 22.14 10.57
N ASN A 134 2.24 22.21 9.46
CA ASN A 134 3.16 23.31 9.20
C ASN A 134 2.41 24.64 8.98
N ILE A 135 1.32 24.62 8.21
CA ILE A 135 0.46 25.79 7.99
C ILE A 135 -0.19 26.23 9.30
N GLU A 136 -0.75 25.31 10.07
CA GLU A 136 -1.35 25.59 11.39
C GLU A 136 -0.34 26.26 12.33
N ARG A 137 0.89 25.72 12.39
CA ARG A 137 1.98 26.32 13.18
C ARG A 137 2.31 27.73 12.71
N GLN A 138 2.41 27.97 11.40
CA GLN A 138 2.68 29.30 10.87
C GLN A 138 1.57 30.30 11.22
N ILE A 139 0.30 29.91 11.01
CA ILE A 139 -0.87 30.75 11.30
C ILE A 139 -0.98 31.04 12.81
N SER A 140 -0.50 30.15 13.67
CA SER A 140 -0.50 30.36 15.13
C SER A 140 0.51 31.40 15.64
N LEU A 141 1.45 31.87 14.81
CA LEU A 141 2.45 32.86 15.20
C LEU A 141 1.79 34.22 15.47
N LYS A 142 2.30 34.95 16.48
CA LYS A 142 1.77 36.27 16.91
C LYS A 142 1.52 37.27 15.76
N PRO A 143 2.43 37.44 14.78
CA PRO A 143 2.22 38.38 13.68
C PRO A 143 1.02 38.05 12.78
N LEU A 144 0.60 36.77 12.73
CA LEU A 144 -0.47 36.29 11.86
C LEU A 144 -1.78 36.05 12.61
N GLN A 145 -1.87 36.42 13.90
CA GLN A 145 -3.07 36.25 14.71
C GLN A 145 -4.27 37.04 14.14
N THR A 146 -4.04 38.24 13.61
CA THR A 146 -5.07 39.04 12.95
C THR A 146 -5.62 38.34 11.69
N LEU A 147 -4.75 37.70 10.91
CA LEU A 147 -5.15 36.95 9.73
C LEU A 147 -5.90 35.66 10.13
N LYS A 148 -5.45 35.00 11.21
CA LYS A 148 -6.12 33.83 11.79
C LYS A 148 -7.53 34.17 12.30
N SER A 149 -7.68 35.26 13.06
CA SER A 149 -8.99 35.68 13.56
C SER A 149 -9.90 36.10 12.41
N PHE A 150 -9.38 36.82 11.41
CA PHE A 150 -10.14 37.20 10.22
C PHE A 150 -10.66 35.98 9.45
N THR A 151 -9.79 35.00 9.19
CA THR A 151 -10.15 33.76 8.46
C THR A 151 -11.08 32.82 9.22
N LEU A 152 -11.08 32.84 10.56
CA LEU A 152 -12.03 32.07 11.37
C LEU A 152 -13.39 32.75 11.53
N THR A 153 -13.43 34.08 11.49
CA THR A 153 -14.65 34.87 11.66
C THR A 153 -15.40 35.13 10.37
N HIS A 154 -14.69 35.14 9.23
CA HIS A 154 -15.28 35.33 7.91
C HIS A 154 -15.32 34.00 7.18
N ILE A 155 -16.53 33.50 6.92
CA ILE A 155 -16.73 32.35 6.04
C ILE A 155 -16.20 32.72 4.66
N ILE A 156 -15.30 31.89 4.11
CA ILE A 156 -14.86 32.05 2.72
C ILE A 156 -16.12 31.94 1.86
N ASN A 157 -16.51 33.04 1.23
CA ASN A 157 -17.62 33.04 0.29
C ASN A 157 -17.14 32.37 -1.01
N TRP A 158 -17.41 31.06 -1.12
CA TRP A 158 -17.00 30.23 -2.23
C TRP A 158 -17.67 30.63 -3.56
N GLU A 159 -18.85 31.29 -3.52
CA GLU A 159 -19.55 31.75 -4.73
C GLU A 159 -18.76 32.83 -5.49
N TYR A 160 -18.03 33.70 -4.77
CA TYR A 160 -17.23 34.77 -5.38
C TYR A 160 -15.79 34.36 -5.72
N SER A 161 -15.32 33.22 -5.23
CA SER A 161 -13.96 32.70 -5.51
C SER A 161 -13.91 31.70 -6.67
N HIS A 162 -15.06 31.27 -7.19
CA HIS A 162 -15.14 30.36 -8.34
C HIS A 162 -14.77 30.99 -9.71
N PRO A 163 -15.11 32.25 -10.04
CA PRO A 163 -14.86 32.81 -11.38
C PRO A 163 -13.37 33.04 -11.70
N SER A 164 -12.53 33.24 -10.68
CA SER A 164 -11.11 33.58 -10.84
C SER A 164 -10.21 32.37 -11.08
N LEU A 165 -10.69 31.14 -10.87
CA LEU A 165 -9.94 29.90 -11.11
C LEU A 165 -10.17 29.28 -12.50
N GLN A 166 -11.09 29.82 -13.30
CA GLN A 166 -11.37 29.33 -14.67
C GLN A 166 -10.62 30.04 -15.80
N ARG A 167 -9.76 31.03 -15.52
CA ARG A 167 -8.97 31.69 -16.58
C ARG A 167 -7.51 31.24 -16.58
N THR A 168 -7.28 30.08 -17.19
CA THR A 168 -6.12 29.80 -18.07
C THR A 168 -6.33 28.47 -18.80
N SER A 169 -7.17 28.50 -19.83
CA SER A 169 -7.02 27.63 -21.01
C SER A 169 -7.49 28.40 -22.24
N ILE A 170 -6.52 29.04 -22.90
CA ILE A 170 -6.48 29.22 -24.36
C ILE A 170 -5.14 28.63 -24.77
#